data_AF-A0A969T2G4-F1
#
_entry.id   AF-A0A969T2G4-F1
#
_cell.length_a   1.000
_cell.length_b   1.000
_cell.length_c   1.000
_cell.angle_alpha   90.00
_cell.angle_beta   90.00
_cell.angle_gamma   90.00
#
_symmetry.space_group_name_H-M   'P 1'
#
loop_
_entity.id
_entity.type
_entity.pdbx_description
1 polymer ?
#
loop_
_entity_poly.entity_id
_entity_poly.type
_entity_poly.pdbx_seq_one_letter_code
_entity_poly.pdbx_strand_id
1 'polypeptide(L)'
;MALAFIAKVLSQFLTFYLILLFIRVLLSWFPNINWYNPPFSFISQVTDPYLNLFRSIIPPLGGIDFSPMLGFFALSIASQLLGSVANASLVSYLN
;
A
#
# COMPACT_ATOMS: atom_id res chain seq x y z
N MET A 1 18.00 -18.87 -4.35
CA MET A 1 17.07 -19.13 -3.22
C MET A 1 16.91 -17.95 -2.25
N ALA A 2 17.96 -17.47 -1.57
CA ALA A 2 17.84 -16.38 -0.59
C ALA A 2 17.23 -15.08 -1.17
N LEU A 3 17.65 -14.69 -2.38
CA LEU A 3 17.11 -13.52 -3.08
C LEU A 3 15.60 -13.64 -3.35
N ALA A 4 15.14 -14.82 -3.80
CA ALA A 4 13.73 -15.06 -4.08
C ALA A 4 12.87 -15.02 -2.80
N PHE A 5 13.41 -15.51 -1.68
CA PHE A 5 12.75 -15.43 -0.38
C PHE A 5 12.59 -13.97 0.07
N ILE A 6 13.65 -13.16 -0.01
CA ILE A 6 13.63 -11.74 0.35
C ILE A 6 12.63 -10.98 -0.53
N ALA A 7 12.65 -11.20 -1.84
CA ALA A 7 11.72 -10.58 -2.78
C ALA A 7 10.26 -10.93 -2.46
N LYS A 8 9.98 -12.19 -2.11
CA LYS A 8 8.64 -12.65 -1.75
C LYS A 8 8.13 -12.00 -0.46
N VAL A 9 8.97 -11.93 0.58
CA VAL A 9 8.60 -11.28 1.85
C VAL A 9 8.31 -9.79 1.62
N LEU A 10 9.14 -9.10 0.84
CA LEU A 10 8.94 -7.69 0.53
C LEU A 10 7.64 -7.46 -0.27
N SER A 11 7.38 -8.30 -1.28
CA SER A 11 6.14 -8.25 -2.06
C SER A 11 4.90 -8.45 -1.19
N GLN A 12 4.97 -9.38 -0.24
CA GLN A 12 3.87 -9.62 0.69
C GLN A 12 3.64 -8.42 1.62
N PHE A 13 4.72 -7.83 2.15
CA PHE A 13 4.64 -6.63 2.98
C PHE A 13 4.00 -5.45 2.24
N LEU A 14 4.44 -5.19 1.01
CA LEU A 14 3.86 -4.16 0.13
C LEU A 14 2.37 -4.40 -0.11
N THR A 15 1.96 -5.66 -0.25
CA THR A 15 0.55 -6.03 -0.44
C THR A 15 -0.29 -5.78 0.80
N PHE A 16 0.24 -6.07 2.00
CA PHE A 16 -0.42 -5.69 3.25
C PHE A 16 -0.52 -4.18 3.42
N TYR A 17 0.54 -3.44 3.08
CA TYR A 17 0.55 -1.99 3.13
C TYR A 17 -0.49 -1.36 2.19
N LEU A 18 -0.68 -1.94 1.00
CA LEU A 18 -1.78 -1.59 0.11
C LEU A 18 -3.14 -1.73 0.77
N ILE A 19 -3.40 -2.86 1.40
CA ILE A 19 -4.70 -3.11 2.03
C ILE A 19 -4.95 -2.07 3.14
N LEU A 20 -3.92 -1.72 3.92
CA LEU A 20 -3.99 -0.66 4.93
C LEU A 20 -4.33 0.71 4.33
N LEU A 21 -3.67 1.09 3.24
CA LEU A 21 -4.01 2.31 2.50
C LEU A 21 -5.45 2.23 1.98
N PHE A 22 -5.90 1.08 1.49
CA PHE A 22 -7.26 0.91 0.98
C PHE A 22 -8.30 1.16 2.05
N ILE A 23 -8.07 0.57 3.23
CA ILE A 23 -8.90 0.78 4.41
C ILE A 23 -8.88 2.26 4.82
N ARG A 24 -7.71 2.92 4.89
CA ARG A 24 -7.57 4.36 5.23
C ARG A 24 -8.49 5.25 4.38
N VAL A 25 -8.72 4.85 3.15
CA VAL A 25 -9.39 5.65 2.12
C VAL A 25 -10.88 5.39 2.13
N LEU A 26 -11.27 4.12 2.21
CA LEU A 26 -12.66 3.77 2.49
C LEU A 26 -13.16 4.44 3.76
N LEU A 27 -12.35 4.44 4.83
CA LEU A 27 -12.68 5.09 6.09
C LEU A 27 -12.70 6.63 5.98
N SER A 28 -11.91 7.23 5.08
CA SER A 28 -11.95 8.68 4.83
C SER A 28 -13.27 9.17 4.24
N TRP A 29 -14.04 8.29 3.59
CA TRP A 29 -15.37 8.62 3.08
C TRP A 29 -16.42 8.74 4.18
N PHE A 30 -16.11 8.28 5.40
CA PHE A 30 -17.00 8.40 6.55
C PHE A 30 -16.58 9.60 7.41
N PRO A 31 -17.29 10.75 7.34
CA PRO A 31 -16.92 11.96 8.06
C PRO A 31 -17.01 11.84 9.59
N ASN A 32 -17.67 10.79 10.11
CA ASN A 32 -17.82 10.54 11.55
C ASN A 32 -16.66 9.75 12.18
N ILE A 33 -15.62 9.39 11.42
CA ILE A 33 -14.49 8.62 11.95
C ILE A 33 -13.49 9.53 12.66
N ASN A 34 -13.23 9.23 13.93
CA ASN A 34 -12.23 9.91 14.72
C ASN A 34 -10.86 9.22 14.57
N TRP A 35 -9.98 9.84 13.79
CA TRP A 35 -8.61 9.38 13.50
C TRP A 35 -7.65 9.43 14.68
N TYR A 36 -8.05 10.02 15.81
CA TYR A 36 -7.23 10.06 17.03
C TYR A 36 -7.51 8.87 17.95
N ASN A 37 -8.61 8.14 17.73
CA ASN A 37 -8.98 6.99 18.56
C ASN A 37 -8.48 5.67 17.95
N PRO A 38 -8.02 4.70 18.78
CA PRO A 38 -7.75 3.34 18.33
C PRO A 38 -9.03 2.67 17.79
N PRO A 39 -8.97 1.85 16.73
CA PRO A 39 -7.76 1.43 16.00
C PRO A 39 -7.34 2.40 14.87
N PHE A 40 -8.11 3.44 14.60
CA PHE A 40 -7.89 4.34 13.46
C PHE A 40 -6.62 5.18 13.58
N SER A 41 -6.21 5.51 14.81
CA SER A 41 -4.96 6.22 15.08
C SER A 41 -3.71 5.45 14.66
N PHE A 42 -3.75 4.11 14.71
CA PHE A 42 -2.65 3.28 14.21
C PHE A 42 -2.58 3.34 12.69
N ILE A 43 -3.72 3.25 12.02
CA ILE A 43 -3.79 3.31 10.55
C ILE A 43 -3.29 4.66 10.05
N SER A 44 -3.73 5.77 10.67
CA SER A 44 -3.25 7.10 10.29
C SER A 44 -1.74 7.23 10.51
N GLN A 45 -1.20 6.83 11.65
CA GLN A 45 0.25 6.91 11.90
C GLN A 45 1.10 6.13 10.89
N VAL A 46 0.63 4.97 10.43
CA VAL A 46 1.35 4.13 9.46
C VAL A 46 1.19 4.62 8.01
N THR A 47 0.03 5.20 7.67
CA THR A 47 -0.28 5.62 6.30
C THR A 47 0.05 7.09 6.03
N ASP A 48 0.03 7.96 7.04
CA ASP A 48 0.25 9.40 6.90
C ASP A 48 1.64 9.78 6.37
N PRO A 49 2.76 9.16 6.78
CA PRO A 49 4.08 9.48 6.20
C PRO A 49 4.12 9.28 4.68
N TYR A 50 3.49 8.20 4.21
CA TYR A 50 3.38 7.91 2.79
C TYR A 50 2.42 8.88 2.11
N LEU A 51 1.22 9.08 2.65
CA LEU A 51 0.23 10.00 2.08
C LEU A 51 0.75 11.44 2.04
N ASN A 52 1.50 11.90 3.03
CA ASN A 52 2.09 13.24 3.07
C ASN A 52 3.10 13.48 1.94
N LEU A 53 3.83 12.44 1.48
CA LEU A 53 4.68 12.55 0.29
C LEU A 53 3.85 12.85 -0.97
N PHE A 54 2.68 12.20 -1.11
CA PHE A 54 1.81 12.37 -2.29
C PHE A 54 0.85 13.55 -2.19
N ARG A 55 0.54 14.05 -0.98
CA ARG A 55 -0.29 15.23 -0.74
C ARG A 55 0.29 16.52 -1.32
N SER A 56 1.61 16.57 -1.53
CA SER A 56 2.24 17.70 -2.23
C SER A 56 1.93 17.73 -3.72
N ILE A 57 1.53 16.60 -4.31
CA ILE A 57 1.22 16.48 -5.74
C ILE A 57 -0.29 16.59 -5.97
N ILE A 58 -1.09 15.96 -5.10
CA ILE A 58 -2.56 15.97 -5.20
C ILE A 58 -3.13 16.33 -3.83
N PRO A 59 -3.53 17.59 -3.60
CA PRO A 59 -4.17 17.98 -2.36
C PRO A 59 -5.53 17.28 -2.19
N PRO A 60 -5.94 16.95 -0.96
CA PRO A 60 -7.25 16.34 -0.69
C PRO A 60 -8.38 17.25 -1.17
N LEU A 61 -9.21 16.77 -2.10
CA LEU A 61 -10.38 17.50 -2.58
C LEU A 61 -11.58 17.18 -1.68
N GLY A 62 -11.97 18.13 -0.83
CA GLY A 62 -13.22 18.05 -0.06
C GLY A 62 -13.23 16.98 1.06
N GLY A 63 -12.07 16.65 1.64
CA GLY A 63 -11.97 15.62 2.68
C GLY A 63 -12.02 14.17 2.16
N ILE A 64 -12.20 13.99 0.86
CA ILE A 64 -12.14 12.71 0.16
C ILE A 64 -10.77 12.62 -0.51
N ASP A 65 -9.88 11.80 0.06
CA ASP A 65 -8.56 11.56 -0.51
C ASP A 65 -8.71 10.65 -1.76
N PHE A 66 -8.61 11.22 -2.97
CA PHE A 66 -8.59 10.49 -4.26
C PHE A 66 -7.17 10.08 -4.71
N SER A 67 -6.14 10.72 -4.14
CA SER A 67 -4.71 10.35 -4.26
C SER A 67 -4.39 8.85 -4.11
N PRO A 68 -5.10 8.08 -3.26
CA PRO A 68 -4.87 6.64 -3.09
C PRO A 68 -5.33 5.77 -4.25
N MET A 69 -6.27 6.18 -5.11
CA MET A 69 -6.66 5.37 -6.28
C MET A 69 -5.49 5.15 -7.24
N LEU A 70 -4.67 6.18 -7.43
CA LEU A 70 -3.43 6.12 -8.20
C LEU A 70 -2.37 5.27 -7.48
N GLY A 71 -2.31 5.36 -6.15
CA GLY A 71 -1.49 4.50 -5.30
C GLY A 71 -1.85 3.02 -5.40
N PHE A 72 -3.15 2.66 -5.38
CA PHE A 72 -3.61 1.28 -5.54
C PHE A 72 -3.21 0.71 -6.89
N PHE A 73 -3.38 1.50 -7.95
CA PHE A 73 -3.03 1.08 -9.29
C PHE A 73 -1.52 0.86 -9.43
N ALA A 74 -0.70 1.81 -8.97
CA ALA A 74 0.76 1.72 -9.04
C ALA A 74 1.31 0.56 -8.21
N LEU A 75 0.83 0.38 -6.97
CA LEU A 75 1.36 -0.66 -6.10
C LEU A 75 0.82 -2.06 -6.47
N SER A 76 -0.37 -2.17 -7.06
CA SER A 76 -0.89 -3.43 -7.63
C SER A 76 -0.01 -3.91 -8.78
N ILE A 77 0.36 -3.01 -9.69
CA ILE A 77 1.29 -3.30 -10.79
C ILE A 77 2.66 -3.69 -10.22
N ALA A 78 3.18 -2.94 -9.25
CA ALA A 78 4.46 -3.26 -8.61
C ALA A 78 4.45 -4.66 -7.95
N SER A 79 3.40 -5.00 -7.19
CA SER A 79 3.28 -6.31 -6.54
C SER A 79 3.22 -7.46 -7.57
N GLN A 80 2.46 -7.29 -8.66
CA GLN A 80 2.40 -8.29 -9.73
C GLN A 80 3.74 -8.49 -10.44
N LEU A 81 4.47 -7.40 -10.70
CA LEU A 81 5.79 -7.46 -11.31
C LEU A 81 6.81 -8.15 -10.39
N LEU A 82 6.86 -7.77 -9.11
CA LEU A 82 7.76 -8.43 -8.15
C LEU A 82 7.41 -9.91 -7.96
N GLY A 83 6.13 -10.26 -7.89
CA GLY A 83 5.69 -11.66 -7.82
C GLY A 83 6.10 -12.46 -9.05
N SER A 84 6.00 -11.85 -10.24
CA SER A 84 6.41 -12.47 -11.50
C SER A 84 7.93 -12.71 -11.54
N VAL A 85 8.73 -11.75 -11.08
CA VAL A 85 10.20 -11.89 -10.98
C VAL A 85 10.59 -12.95 -9.94
N ALA A 86 9.88 -13.00 -8.80
CA ALA A 86 10.11 -14.04 -7.78
C ALA A 86 9.80 -15.44 -8.32
N ASN A 87 8.70 -15.61 -9.06
CA ASN A 87 8.35 -16.88 -9.69
C ASN A 87 9.34 -17.27 -10.80
N ALA A 88 9.73 -16.32 -11.65
CA ALA A 88 10.71 -16.56 -12.72
C ALA A 88 12.07 -17.00 -12.16
N SER A 89 12.53 -16.34 -11.09
CA SER A 89 13.79 -16.70 -10.43
C SER A 89 13.72 -18.07 -9.75
N LEU A 90 12.60 -18.44 -9.12
CA LEU A 90 12.39 -19.79 -8.57
C LEU A 90 12.43 -20.88 -9.65
N VAL A 91 11.78 -20.66 -10.80
CA VAL A 91 11.79 -21.61 -11.94
C VAL A 91 13.19 -21.81 -12.49
N SER A 92 14.02 -20.76 -12.55
CA SER A 92 15.43 -20.86 -12.98
C SER A 92 16.36 -21.56 -11.97
N TYR A 93 15.93 -21.78 -10.73
CA TYR A 93 16.68 -22.60 -9.75
C TYR A 93 16.23 -24.06 -9.71
N LEU A 94 15.09 -24.38 -10.34
CA LEU A 94 14.50 -25.73 -10.38
C LEU A 94 14.75 -26.45 -11.71
N ASN A 95 15.25 -25.73 -12.73
CA ASN A 95 15.77 -26.27 -14.00
C ASN A 95 17.30 -26.16 -14.00
#